data_AF-A0A7Y9MYW9-F1
#
_entry.id   AF-A0A7Y9MYW9-F1
#
_cell.length_a   1.000
_cell.length_b   1.000
_cell.length_c   1.000
_cell.angle_alpha   90.00
_cell.angle_beta   90.00
_cell.angle_gamma   90.00
#
_symmetry.space_group_name_H-M   'P 1'
#
loop_
_entity.id
_entity.type
_entity.pdbx_description
1 polymer ?
#
loop_
_entity_poly.entity_id
_entity_poly.type
_entity_poly.pdbx_seq_one_letter_code
_entity_poly.pdbx_strand_id
1 'polypeptide(L)'
;MTTQHTSGSKAAATRIVTTNTGRILRVSADAESAPKPPTVAPVAPAVDPARRADVLFRVRRDEGHELSAWWMIGAFLATSGLVILLLSGVPGIA
;
A
#
# COMPACT_ATOMS: atom_id res chain seq x y z
N MET A 1 25.42 -50.72 34.89
CA MET A 1 25.45 -49.48 34.08
C MET A 1 25.83 -49.86 32.66
N THR A 2 24.90 -49.81 31.72
CA THR A 2 25.18 -49.99 30.29
C THR A 2 24.45 -48.88 29.54
N THR A 3 25.20 -48.03 28.82
CA THR A 3 24.66 -46.99 27.95
C THR A 3 24.55 -47.54 26.53
N GLN A 4 23.33 -47.69 26.02
CA GLN A 4 23.07 -48.03 24.62
C GLN A 4 23.02 -46.74 23.80
N HIS A 5 24.09 -46.47 23.05
CA HIS A 5 24.07 -45.55 21.92
C HIS A 5 23.57 -46.30 20.69
N THR A 6 22.36 -45.98 20.20
CA THR A 6 21.92 -46.37 18.86
C THR A 6 22.30 -45.28 17.87
N SER A 7 23.32 -45.55 17.06
CA SER A 7 23.57 -44.81 15.82
C SER A 7 22.87 -45.53 14.67
N GLY A 8 22.12 -44.76 13.87
CA GLY A 8 21.88 -45.11 12.47
C GLY A 8 20.44 -45.46 12.09
N SER A 9 19.54 -44.48 12.17
CA SER A 9 18.42 -44.43 11.21
C SER A 9 18.75 -43.33 10.21
N LYS A 10 19.04 -43.72 8.96
CA LYS A 10 19.36 -42.81 7.84
C LYS A 10 18.13 -41.94 7.58
N ALA A 11 18.10 -40.74 8.16
CA ALA A 11 17.01 -39.80 8.02
C ALA A 11 16.76 -39.49 6.53
N ALA A 12 15.51 -39.59 6.10
CA ALA A 12 15.09 -39.28 4.73
C ALA A 12 15.57 -37.87 4.33
N ALA A 13 16.11 -37.74 3.11
CA ALA A 13 16.61 -36.48 2.57
C ALA A 13 15.44 -35.48 2.47
N THR A 14 15.38 -34.54 3.42
CA THR A 14 14.33 -33.51 3.49
C THR A 14 14.85 -32.26 2.81
N ARG A 15 14.17 -31.80 1.76
CA ARG A 15 14.51 -30.55 1.07
C ARG A 15 13.81 -29.40 1.76
N ILE A 16 14.58 -28.38 2.15
CA ILE A 16 14.06 -27.15 2.74
C ILE A 16 13.78 -26.17 1.60
N VAL A 17 12.53 -25.72 1.47
CA VAL A 17 12.10 -24.75 0.45
C VAL A 17 11.55 -23.52 1.16
N THR A 18 12.15 -22.36 0.88
CA THR A 18 11.67 -21.06 1.36
C THR A 18 10.72 -20.47 0.33
N THR A 19 9.47 -20.21 0.71
CA THR A 19 8.50 -19.54 -0.18
C THR A 19 8.81 -18.06 -0.31
N ASN A 20 8.31 -17.41 -1.35
CA ASN A 20 8.46 -15.96 -1.56
C ASN A 20 7.93 -15.10 -0.38
N THR A 21 7.01 -15.67 0.41
CA THR A 21 6.48 -15.08 1.65
C THR A 21 7.34 -15.35 2.89
N GLY A 22 8.52 -15.95 2.76
CA GLY A 22 9.44 -16.24 3.86
C GLY A 22 9.08 -17.48 4.70
N ARG A 23 8.04 -18.24 4.32
CA ARG A 23 7.65 -19.45 5.05
C ARG A 23 8.58 -20.60 4.66
N ILE A 24 9.10 -21.30 5.66
CA ILE A 24 9.97 -22.47 5.47
C ILE A 24 9.11 -23.72 5.40
N LEU A 25 9.07 -24.37 4.23
CA LEU A 25 8.43 -25.67 4.01
C LEU A 25 9.50 -26.76 4.02
N ARG A 26 9.27 -27.81 4.81
CA ARG A 26 10.09 -29.04 4.83
C ARG A 26 9.38 -30.07 3.97
N VAL A 27 9.94 -30.39 2.81
CA VAL A 27 9.35 -31.33 1.85
C VAL A 27 10.09 -32.65 1.93
N SER A 28 9.35 -33.72 2.25
CA SER A 28 9.84 -35.10 2.15
C SER A 28 9.97 -35.48 0.67
N ALA A 29 11.06 -36.14 0.28
CA ALA A 29 11.32 -36.46 -1.13
C ALA A 29 10.22 -37.33 -1.80
N ASP A 30 9.43 -38.09 -1.03
CA ASP A 30 8.27 -38.85 -1.53
C ASP A 30 7.01 -38.00 -1.81
N ALA A 31 6.97 -36.74 -1.37
CA ALA A 31 5.80 -35.88 -1.55
C ALA A 31 5.65 -35.34 -2.99
N GLU A 32 6.66 -35.49 -3.84
CA GLU A 32 6.65 -34.99 -5.23
C GLU A 32 5.67 -35.77 -6.14
N SER A 33 5.25 -36.98 -5.75
CA SER A 33 4.30 -37.82 -6.52
C SER A 33 2.84 -37.69 -6.07
N ALA A 34 2.51 -36.80 -5.14
CA ALA A 34 1.15 -36.63 -4.65
C ALA A 34 0.29 -35.80 -5.63
N PRO A 35 -0.98 -36.15 -5.87
CA PRO A 35 -1.87 -35.41 -6.74
C PRO A 35 -2.04 -33.97 -6.24
N LYS A 36 -1.81 -33.01 -7.13
CA LYS A 36 -1.90 -31.57 -6.85
C LYS A 36 -3.31 -31.24 -6.33
N PRO A 37 -3.44 -30.64 -5.13
CA PRO A 37 -4.76 -30.29 -4.59
C PRO A 37 -5.45 -29.26 -5.50
N PRO A 38 -6.80 -29.26 -5.56
CA PRO A 38 -7.55 -28.32 -6.36
C PRO A 38 -7.17 -26.89 -5.95
N THR A 39 -6.86 -26.05 -6.95
CA THR A 39 -6.56 -24.64 -6.73
C THR A 39 -7.87 -23.94 -6.35
N VAL A 40 -8.02 -23.64 -5.06
CA VAL A 40 -9.13 -22.82 -4.57
C VAL A 40 -8.97 -21.43 -5.18
N ALA A 41 -9.99 -20.94 -5.87
CA ALA A 41 -10.00 -19.58 -6.40
C ALA A 41 -9.72 -18.60 -5.26
N PRO A 42 -8.84 -17.59 -5.44
CA PRO A 42 -8.57 -16.61 -4.40
C PRO A 42 -9.88 -15.94 -3.99
N VAL A 43 -10.30 -16.15 -2.76
CA VAL A 43 -11.42 -15.42 -2.16
C VAL A 43 -11.05 -13.94 -2.25
N ALA A 44 -11.95 -13.11 -2.81
CA ALA A 44 -11.73 -11.68 -2.90
C ALA A 44 -11.35 -11.16 -1.50
N PRO A 45 -10.17 -10.55 -1.33
CA PRO A 45 -9.72 -10.14 -0.02
C PRO A 45 -10.75 -9.18 0.57
N ALA A 46 -11.15 -9.41 1.82
CA ALA A 46 -11.99 -8.48 2.54
C ALA A 46 -11.33 -7.10 2.50
N VAL A 47 -11.99 -6.14 1.87
CA VAL A 47 -11.46 -4.78 1.70
C VAL A 47 -11.56 -4.07 3.04
N ASP A 48 -10.51 -4.17 3.84
CA ASP A 48 -10.37 -3.45 5.10
C ASP A 48 -10.36 -1.94 4.80
N PRO A 49 -11.38 -1.17 5.23
CA PRO A 49 -11.43 0.27 5.00
C PRO A 49 -10.21 1.00 5.58
N ALA A 50 -9.55 0.47 6.60
CA ALA A 50 -8.35 1.06 7.20
C ALA A 50 -7.06 0.78 6.41
N ARG A 51 -7.06 -0.18 5.47
CA ARG A 51 -5.90 -0.53 4.64
C ARG A 51 -5.90 0.10 3.27
N ARG A 52 -6.86 0.96 2.97
CA ARG A 52 -6.92 1.63 1.67
C ARG A 52 -5.86 2.72 1.58
N ALA A 53 -5.13 2.76 0.49
CA ALA A 53 -3.99 3.66 0.30
C ALA A 53 -4.39 5.15 0.27
N ASP A 54 -5.62 5.45 -0.15
CA ASP A 54 -6.23 6.77 -0.08
C ASP A 54 -6.40 7.26 1.36
N VAL A 55 -6.66 6.38 2.34
CA VAL A 55 -6.83 6.77 3.75
C VAL A 55 -5.54 7.28 4.38
N LEU A 56 -4.37 6.81 3.92
CA LEU A 56 -3.08 7.29 4.42
C LEU A 56 -2.81 8.75 4.06
N PHE A 57 -3.39 9.25 2.96
CA PHE A 57 -3.14 10.59 2.44
C PHE A 57 -4.38 11.49 2.41
N ARG A 58 -5.58 10.94 2.62
CA ARG A 58 -6.81 11.71 2.69
C ARG A 58 -6.88 12.43 4.03
N VAL A 59 -6.48 13.70 4.00
CA VAL A 59 -6.72 14.66 5.07
C VAL A 59 -8.23 14.75 5.31
N ARG A 60 -8.69 14.28 6.48
CA ARG A 60 -10.06 14.49 6.92
C ARG A 60 -10.18 15.93 7.40
N ARG A 61 -10.91 16.76 6.66
CA ARG A 61 -11.38 18.04 7.15
C ARG A 61 -12.64 17.78 7.98
N ASP A 62 -12.82 18.55 9.05
CA ASP A 62 -14.00 18.44 9.90
C ASP A 62 -15.28 18.69 9.08
N GLU A 63 -16.32 17.92 9.37
CA GLU A 63 -17.63 18.10 8.77
C GLU A 63 -18.17 19.49 9.18
N GLY A 64 -18.39 20.37 8.20
CA GLY A 64 -18.73 21.78 8.44
C GLY A 64 -17.57 22.77 8.27
N HIS A 65 -16.40 22.35 7.78
CA HIS A 65 -15.34 23.28 7.41
C HIS A 65 -15.70 24.06 6.13
N GLU A 66 -16.41 25.17 6.30
CA GLU A 66 -16.75 26.07 5.20
C GLU A 66 -15.54 26.88 4.75
N LEU A 67 -15.34 26.96 3.43
CA LEU A 67 -14.32 27.85 2.87
C LEU A 67 -14.75 29.31 3.09
N SER A 68 -13.86 30.11 3.69
CA SER A 68 -14.11 31.53 3.87
C SER A 68 -14.30 32.23 2.51
N ALA A 69 -15.46 32.85 2.32
CA ALA A 69 -15.78 33.61 1.10
C ALA A 69 -14.78 34.74 0.83
N TRP A 70 -14.08 35.23 1.86
CA TRP A 70 -13.02 36.24 1.73
C TRP A 70 -11.87 35.79 0.83
N TRP A 71 -11.61 34.48 0.69
CA TRP A 71 -10.62 33.98 -0.27
C TRP A 71 -11.02 34.24 -1.72
N MET A 72 -12.30 34.03 -2.06
CA MET A 72 -12.81 34.31 -3.41
C MET A 72 -12.82 35.81 -3.70
N ILE A 73 -13.23 36.62 -2.72
CA ILE A 73 -13.21 38.08 -2.83
C ILE A 73 -11.78 38.59 -3.00
N GLY A 74 -10.83 38.09 -2.19
CA GLY A 74 -9.43 38.44 -2.28
C GLY A 74 -8.81 38.07 -3.63
N ALA A 75 -9.08 36.88 -4.14
CA ALA A 75 -8.61 36.44 -5.45
C ALA A 75 -9.15 37.33 -6.59
N PHE A 76 -10.43 37.71 -6.52
CA PHE A 76 -11.04 38.63 -7.49
C PHE A 76 -10.38 40.01 -7.45
N LEU A 77 -10.21 40.59 -6.26
CA LEU A 77 -9.58 41.91 -6.09
C LEU A 77 -8.12 41.90 -6.52
N ALA A 78 -7.36 40.86 -6.19
CA ALA A 78 -5.96 40.73 -6.58
C ALA A 78 -5.80 40.66 -8.09
N THR A 79 -6.60 39.82 -8.76
CA THR A 79 -6.54 39.65 -10.22
C THR A 79 -7.00 40.90 -10.94
N SER A 80 -8.11 41.50 -10.52
CA SER A 80 -8.63 42.73 -11.12
C SER A 80 -7.66 43.90 -10.91
N GLY A 81 -7.11 44.05 -9.71
CA GLY A 81 -6.10 45.06 -9.40
C GLY A 81 -4.83 44.89 -10.24
N LEU A 82 -4.37 43.65 -10.44
CA LEU A 82 -3.24 43.36 -11.31
C LEU A 82 -3.51 43.79 -12.75
N VAL A 83 -4.67 43.44 -13.31
CA VAL A 83 -5.05 43.84 -14.68
C VAL A 83 -5.11 45.36 -14.81
N ILE A 84 -5.74 46.04 -13.84
CA ILE A 84 -5.84 47.50 -13.82
C ILE A 84 -4.44 48.12 -13.76
N LEU A 85 -3.54 47.59 -12.92
CA LEU A 85 -2.17 48.07 -12.81
C LEU A 85 -1.42 47.92 -14.14
N LEU A 86 -1.54 46.77 -14.80
CA LEU A 86 -0.90 46.53 -16.10
C LEU A 86 -1.41 47.47 -17.19
N LEU A 87 -2.73 47.71 -17.24
CA LEU A 87 -3.34 48.59 -18.24
C LEU A 87 -3.16 50.08 -17.94
N SER A 88 -3.15 50.47 -16.67
CA SER A 88 -3.02 51.87 -16.22
C SER A 88 -1.57 52.31 -16.03
N GLY A 89 -0.64 51.35 -15.95
CA GLY A 89 0.78 51.58 -15.68
C GLY A 89 1.61 51.92 -16.92
N VAL A 90 1.01 52.04 -18.12
CA VAL A 90 1.70 52.51 -19.34
C VAL A 90 1.68 54.04 -19.37
N PRO A 91 2.80 54.73 -19.10
CA PRO A 91 2.87 56.18 -19.22
C PRO A 91 3.12 56.55 -20.69
N GLY A 92 2.21 57.30 -21.32
CA GLY A 92 2.44 57.88 -22.66
C GLY A 92 1.41 57.59 -23.76
N ILE A 93 0.14 57.40 -23.44
CA ILE A 93 -0.98 57.47 -24.40
C ILE A 93 -1.85 58.70 -24.09
N ALA A 94 -1.24 59.88 -24.24
CA ALA A 94 -1.87 61.18 -24.48
C ALA A 94 -0.77 62.14 -24.98
#